data_AF-A0AAV5JX73-F1
#
_entry.id   AF-A0AAV5JX73-F1
#
_cell.length_a   1.000
_cell.length_b   1.000
_cell.length_c   1.000
_cell.angle_alpha   90.00
_cell.angle_beta   90.00
_cell.angle_gamma   90.00
#
_symmetry.space_group_name_H-M   'P 1'
#
loop_
_entity.id
_entity.type
_entity.pdbx_description
1 polymer ?
#
loop_
_entity_poly.entity_id
_entity_poly.type
_entity_poly.pdbx_seq_one_letter_code
_entity_poly.pdbx_strand_id
1 'polypeptide(L)'
;MEREEIESRGGFVSKFPGDVSRVDGQLAVARAFGDKSLKEHLSSEPDVTVEMIDDDTQFIILASDGLWKVMSNQEATDAIQNIKDARSAAKHLTEEALNRKSSDDISIVVVRF
;
A
#
# COMPACT_ATOMS: atom_id res chain seq x y z
N MET A 1 4.40 -12.15 12.62
CA MET A 1 3.00 -11.73 12.87
C MET A 1 2.06 -12.28 11.80
N GLU A 2 1.87 -11.63 10.64
CA GLU A 2 0.91 -12.12 9.62
C GLU A 2 1.16 -13.55 9.16
N ARG A 3 2.42 -13.86 8.80
CA ARG A 3 2.81 -15.20 8.33
C ARG A 3 2.55 -16.27 9.39
N GLU A 4 2.90 -15.99 10.64
CA GLU A 4 2.70 -16.93 11.76
C GLU A 4 1.21 -17.17 12.00
N GLU A 5 0.38 -16.12 11.87
CA GLU A 5 -1.06 -16.23 12.01
C GLU A 5 -1.68 -17.09 10.90
N ILE A 6 -1.24 -16.90 9.65
CA ILE A 6 -1.62 -17.75 8.51
C ILE A 6 -1.25 -19.21 8.78
N GLU A 7 0.01 -19.46 9.15
CA GLU A 7 0.53 -20.81 9.39
C GLU A 7 -0.14 -21.48 10.61
N SER A 8 -0.51 -20.72 11.65
CA SER A 8 -1.24 -21.22 12.83
C SER A 8 -2.66 -21.70 12.51
N ARG A 9 -3.25 -21.22 11.41
CA ARG A 9 -4.58 -21.60 10.93
C ARG A 9 -4.53 -22.75 9.91
N GLY A 10 -3.34 -23.28 9.62
CA GLY A 10 -3.14 -24.37 8.66
C GLY A 10 -2.86 -23.92 7.23
N GLY A 11 -2.79 -22.60 6.98
CA GLY A 11 -2.39 -22.04 5.70
C GLY A 11 -0.87 -22.02 5.51
N PHE A 12 -0.42 -21.53 4.35
CA PHE A 12 1.01 -21.36 4.10
C PHE A 12 1.31 -20.10 3.29
N VAL A 13 2.57 -19.65 3.34
CA VAL A 13 3.07 -18.55 2.50
C VAL A 13 4.17 -19.07 1.58
N SER A 14 3.92 -19.03 0.28
CA SER A 14 4.88 -19.45 -0.75
C SER A 14 5.38 -18.24 -1.55
N LYS A 15 6.65 -18.29 -1.96
CA LYS A 15 7.26 -17.30 -2.86
C LYS A 15 7.91 -18.02 -4.02
N PHE A 16 7.38 -17.82 -5.23
CA PHE A 16 8.00 -18.34 -6.44
C PHE A 16 9.18 -17.44 -6.87
N PRO A 17 10.21 -17.98 -7.55
CA PRO A 17 11.31 -17.18 -8.08
C PRO A 17 10.78 -16.06 -9.00
N GLY A 18 11.12 -14.82 -8.69
CA GLY A 18 10.66 -13.64 -9.44
C GLY A 18 9.25 -13.15 -9.08
N ASP A 19 8.58 -13.75 -8.08
CA ASP A 19 7.24 -13.36 -7.64
C ASP A 19 7.25 -12.81 -6.20
N VAL A 20 6.12 -12.24 -5.79
CA VAL A 20 5.82 -11.83 -4.42
C VAL A 20 5.38 -13.01 -3.57
N SER A 21 5.40 -12.84 -2.25
CA SER A 21 4.85 -13.83 -1.32
C SER A 21 3.34 -13.91 -1.47
N ARG A 22 2.80 -15.13 -1.46
CA ARG A 22 1.36 -15.40 -1.59
C ARG A 22 0.83 -16.34 -0.52
N VAL A 23 -0.32 -15.99 0.05
CA VAL A 23 -1.12 -16.85 0.94
C VAL A 23 -1.72 -17.99 0.12
N ASP A 24 -1.47 -19.22 0.56
CA ASP A 24 -1.83 -20.47 -0.10
C ASP A 24 -1.46 -20.52 -1.59
N GLY A 25 -0.38 -19.81 -1.96
CA GLY A 25 0.06 -19.67 -3.34
C GLY A 25 -0.82 -18.82 -4.25
N GLN A 26 -1.87 -18.19 -3.72
CA GLN A 26 -2.89 -17.49 -4.50
C GLN A 26 -2.83 -15.97 -4.33
N LEU A 27 -2.99 -15.46 -3.11
CA LEU A 27 -3.21 -14.04 -2.87
C LEU A 27 -1.97 -13.34 -2.29
N ALA A 28 -1.60 -12.19 -2.84
CA ALA A 28 -0.40 -11.44 -2.46
C ALA A 28 -0.56 -10.53 -1.21
N VAL A 29 -1.66 -10.69 -0.47
CA VAL A 29 -1.95 -9.96 0.77
C VAL A 29 -2.42 -10.92 1.85
N ALA A 30 -2.15 -10.59 3.12
CA ALA A 30 -2.58 -11.38 4.28
C ALA A 30 -3.97 -10.98 4.82
N ARG A 31 -4.44 -9.79 4.44
CA ARG A 31 -5.72 -9.23 4.85
C ARG A 31 -6.50 -8.72 3.64
N ALA A 32 -7.77 -9.08 3.56
CA ALA A 32 -8.66 -8.65 2.49
C ALA A 32 -10.14 -8.74 2.89
N PHE A 33 -10.94 -7.83 2.34
CA PHE A 33 -12.37 -8.03 2.22
C PHE A 33 -12.64 -8.97 1.04
N GLY A 34 -13.57 -9.91 1.20
CA GLY A 34 -13.86 -10.91 0.16
C GLY A 34 -13.01 -12.17 0.28
N ASP A 35 -12.57 -12.72 -0.85
CA ASP A 35 -11.74 -13.93 -0.97
C ASP A 35 -12.25 -15.11 -0.13
N LYS A 36 -13.55 -15.41 -0.26
CA LYS A 36 -14.26 -16.39 0.57
C LYS A 36 -13.55 -17.75 0.68
N SER A 37 -12.94 -18.23 -0.41
CA SER A 37 -12.22 -19.51 -0.43
C SER A 37 -10.95 -19.53 0.40
N LEU A 38 -10.36 -18.37 0.70
CA LEU A 38 -9.14 -18.21 1.48
C LEU A 38 -9.41 -17.65 2.87
N LYS A 39 -10.68 -17.52 3.26
CA LYS A 39 -11.06 -16.76 4.45
C LYS A 39 -10.65 -17.41 5.78
N GLU A 40 -10.40 -18.72 5.75
CA GLU A 40 -9.86 -19.43 6.90
C GLU A 40 -8.41 -19.01 7.22
N HIS A 41 -7.66 -18.53 6.22
CA HIS A 41 -6.25 -18.14 6.36
C HIS A 41 -6.00 -16.64 6.17
N LEU A 42 -7.02 -15.85 5.81
CA LEU A 42 -6.94 -14.39 5.62
C LEU A 42 -7.78 -13.62 6.64
N SER A 43 -7.23 -12.56 7.20
CA SER A 43 -8.00 -11.65 8.07
C SER A 43 -8.83 -10.65 7.26
N SER A 44 -10.00 -10.23 7.78
CA SER A 44 -10.71 -9.01 7.35
C SER A 44 -10.56 -7.87 8.34
N GLU A 45 -9.91 -8.12 9.47
CA GLU A 45 -9.75 -7.11 10.51
C GLU A 45 -8.69 -6.09 10.07
N PRO A 46 -9.04 -4.81 9.98
CA PRO A 46 -8.08 -3.78 9.63
C PRO A 46 -7.06 -3.60 10.75
N ASP A 47 -5.89 -3.07 10.40
CA ASP A 47 -5.00 -2.45 11.39
C ASP A 47 -5.46 -1.00 11.60
N VAL A 48 -5.58 -0.58 12.86
CA VAL A 48 -6.18 0.71 13.22
C VAL A 48 -5.20 1.48 14.09
N THR A 49 -4.74 2.60 13.55
CA THR A 49 -3.86 3.56 14.24
C THR A 49 -4.54 4.92 14.29
N VAL A 50 -4.34 5.64 15.40
CA VAL A 50 -4.84 7.01 15.59
C VAL A 50 -3.64 7.90 15.82
N GLU A 51 -3.46 8.89 14.94
CA GLU A 51 -2.40 9.89 15.02
C GLU A 51 -3.01 11.28 15.14
N MET A 52 -2.37 12.14 15.94
CA MET A 52 -2.76 13.54 16.07
C MET A 52 -2.12 14.36 14.96
N ILE A 53 -2.92 15.19 14.28
CA ILE A 53 -2.42 16.17 13.33
C ILE A 53 -2.03 17.43 14.11
N ASP A 54 -0.79 17.85 13.96
CA ASP A 54 -0.23 19.06 14.57
C ASP A 54 0.24 20.06 13.49
N ASP A 55 0.76 21.20 13.94
CA ASP A 55 1.22 22.29 13.07
C ASP A 55 2.44 21.90 12.20
N ASP A 56 3.15 20.83 12.55
CA ASP A 56 4.30 20.31 11.80
C ASP A 56 3.88 19.33 10.68
N THR A 57 2.63 18.85 10.71
CA THR A 57 2.09 17.89 9.75
C THR A 57 1.70 18.57 8.44
N GLN A 58 2.52 18.41 7.40
CA GLN A 58 2.28 19.10 6.12
C GLN A 58 1.20 18.45 5.24
N PHE A 59 1.15 17.12 5.21
CA PHE A 59 0.23 16.35 4.37
C PHE A 59 0.21 14.86 4.72
N ILE A 60 -0.80 14.15 4.23
CA ILE A 60 -0.91 12.69 4.20
C ILE A 60 -1.02 12.22 2.75
N ILE A 61 -0.30 11.14 2.42
CA ILE A 61 -0.40 10.43 1.15
C ILE A 61 -1.04 9.06 1.40
N LEU A 62 -2.18 8.81 0.76
CA LEU A 62 -2.79 7.48 0.67
C LEU A 62 -2.70 7.03 -0.78
N ALA A 63 -2.15 5.84 -1.05
CA ALA A 63 -2.03 5.35 -2.41
C ALA A 63 -2.12 3.82 -2.50
N SER A 64 -2.53 3.31 -3.67
CA SER A 64 -2.37 1.90 -4.03
C SER A 64 -0.89 1.51 -4.13
N ASP A 65 -0.63 0.21 -4.11
CA ASP A 65 0.73 -0.35 -4.26
C ASP A 65 1.37 0.01 -5.61
N GLY A 66 0.60 0.39 -6.62
CA GLY A 66 1.11 0.95 -7.87
C GLY A 66 2.07 2.14 -7.70
N LEU A 67 1.91 2.96 -6.65
CA LEU A 67 2.90 3.99 -6.29
C LEU A 67 4.07 3.38 -5.51
N TRP A 68 3.77 2.65 -4.43
CA TRP A 68 4.76 2.19 -3.46
C TRP A 68 5.70 1.09 -3.98
N LYS A 69 5.34 0.43 -5.09
CA LYS A 69 6.23 -0.51 -5.81
C LYS A 69 7.40 0.18 -6.50
N VAL A 70 7.29 1.48 -6.80
CA VAL A 70 8.29 2.23 -7.59
C VAL A 70 8.85 3.47 -6.89
N MET A 71 8.26 3.85 -5.75
CA MET A 71 8.70 4.99 -4.94
C MET A 71 8.69 4.64 -3.46
N SER A 72 9.75 5.04 -2.75
CA SER A 72 9.80 5.03 -1.30
C SER A 72 8.98 6.19 -0.69
N ASN A 73 8.65 6.07 0.60
CA ASN A 73 7.93 7.11 1.33
C ASN A 73 8.65 8.47 1.28
N GLN A 74 9.99 8.48 1.36
CA GLN A 74 10.77 9.71 1.32
C GLN A 74 10.75 10.34 -0.07
N GLU A 75 10.93 9.53 -1.14
CA GLU A 75 10.86 10.05 -2.51
C GLU A 75 9.48 10.66 -2.83
N ALA A 76 8.40 10.02 -2.37
CA ALA A 76 7.05 10.55 -2.55
C ALA A 76 6.86 11.87 -1.80
N THR A 77 7.32 11.95 -0.54
CA THR A 77 7.32 13.17 0.26
C THR A 77 8.10 14.28 -0.44
N ASP A 78 9.32 14.00 -0.87
CA ASP A 78 10.21 14.98 -1.47
C ASP A 78 9.67 15.54 -2.79
N ALA A 79 8.99 14.70 -3.58
CA ALA A 79 8.37 15.07 -4.85
C ALA A 79 7.25 16.10 -4.69
N ILE A 80 6.50 16.09 -3.58
CA ILE A 80 5.32 16.94 -3.39
C ILE A 80 5.42 17.97 -2.28
N GLN A 81 6.50 17.98 -1.50
CA GLN A 81 6.65 18.90 -0.35
C GLN A 81 6.43 20.37 -0.73
N ASN A 82 6.88 20.76 -1.93
CA ASN A 82 6.79 22.13 -2.44
C ASN A 82 5.52 22.41 -3.28
N ILE A 83 4.62 21.44 -3.48
CA ILE A 83 3.42 21.59 -4.31
C ILE A 83 2.20 21.92 -3.43
N LYS A 84 1.78 23.18 -3.41
CA LYS A 84 0.71 23.65 -2.51
C LYS A 84 -0.68 23.04 -2.78
N ASP A 85 -1.02 22.84 -4.05
CA ASP A 85 -2.33 22.28 -4.42
C ASP A 85 -2.34 20.75 -4.31
N ALA A 86 -3.25 20.21 -3.50
CA ALA A 86 -3.34 18.78 -3.20
C ALA A 86 -3.61 17.94 -4.45
N ARG A 87 -4.46 18.43 -5.37
CA ARG A 87 -4.76 17.73 -6.63
C ARG A 87 -3.52 17.68 -7.53
N SER A 88 -2.79 18.78 -7.62
CA SER A 88 -1.53 18.86 -8.38
C SER A 88 -0.47 17.95 -7.79
N ALA A 89 -0.36 17.86 -6.46
CA ALA A 89 0.54 16.93 -5.78
C ALA A 89 0.21 15.47 -6.11
N ALA A 90 -1.07 15.07 -6.01
CA ALA A 90 -1.50 13.72 -6.36
C ALA A 90 -1.26 13.38 -7.85
N LYS A 91 -1.52 14.34 -8.74
CA LYS A 91 -1.24 14.21 -10.18
C LYS A 91 0.25 14.04 -10.44
N HIS A 92 1.09 14.81 -9.75
CA HIS A 92 2.54 14.73 -9.89
C HIS A 92 3.08 13.35 -9.47
N LEU A 93 2.62 12.80 -8.34
CA LEU A 93 3.00 11.44 -7.92
C LEU A 93 2.53 10.38 -8.91
N THR A 94 1.35 10.57 -9.51
CA THR A 94 0.84 9.65 -10.54
C THR A 94 1.75 9.65 -11.77
N GLU A 95 2.15 10.84 -12.23
CA GLU A 95 3.08 10.99 -13.37
C GLU A 95 4.46 10.41 -13.06
N GLU A 96 4.98 10.61 -11.85
CA GLU A 96 6.27 10.05 -11.43
C GLU A 96 6.24 8.52 -11.40
N ALA A 97 5.18 7.91 -10.85
CA ALA A 97 5.01 6.46 -10.86
C ALA A 97 4.93 5.89 -12.29
N LEU A 98 4.23 6.56 -13.21
CA LEU A 98 4.16 6.18 -14.62
C LEU A 98 5.51 6.31 -15.32
N ASN A 99 6.26 7.39 -15.05
CA ASN A 99 7.60 7.60 -15.61
C ASN A 99 8.58 6.51 -15.15
N ARG A 100 8.42 6.05 -13.91
CA ARG A 100 9.15 4.91 -13.32
C ARG A 100 8.64 3.53 -13.77
N LYS A 101 7.74 3.49 -14.76
CA LYS A 101 7.22 2.26 -15.37
C LYS A 101 6.48 1.37 -14.39
N SER A 102 5.75 1.96 -13.44
CA SER A 102 4.77 1.19 -12.68
C SER A 102 3.82 0.47 -13.64
N SER A 103 3.61 -0.81 -13.40
CA SER A 103 2.83 -1.72 -14.24
C SER A 103 1.47 -2.06 -13.62
N ASP A 104 1.06 -1.33 -12.59
CA ASP A 104 -0.17 -1.55 -11.83
C ASP A 104 -1.11 -0.36 -11.92
N ASP A 105 -2.34 -0.53 -11.46
CA ASP A 105 -3.29 0.57 -11.31
C ASP A 105 -2.80 1.54 -10.22
N ILE A 106 -2.75 2.83 -10.55
CA ILE A 106 -2.27 3.89 -9.66
C ILE A 106 -3.46 4.72 -9.19
N SER A 107 -3.72 4.73 -7.89
CA SER A 107 -4.70 5.60 -7.24
C SER A 107 -4.04 6.32 -6.08
N ILE A 108 -4.15 7.65 -6.01
CA ILE A 108 -3.47 8.49 -5.02
C ILE A 108 -4.43 9.55 -4.49
N VAL A 109 -4.48 9.69 -3.17
CA VAL A 109 -5.16 10.77 -2.44
C VAL A 109 -4.11 11.51 -1.63
N VAL A 110 -4.06 12.83 -1.80
CA VAL A 110 -3.24 13.73 -0.98
C VAL A 110 -4.16 14.63 -0.18
N VAL A 111 -3.96 14.66 1.13
CA VAL A 111 -4.62 15.59 2.05
C VAL A 111 -3.55 16.55 2.57
N ARG A 112 -3.78 17.85 2.50
CA ARG A 112 -2.88 18.88 3.07
C ARG A 112 -3.56 19.59 4.22
N PHE A 113 -2.77 20.00 5.21
CA PHE A 113 -3.22 20.73 6.40
C PHE A 113 -2.71 22.18 6.37
#